data_AF-A0A2A4RXQ5-F1
#
_entry.id   AF-A0A2A4RXQ5-F1
#
_cell.length_a   1.000
_cell.length_b   1.000
_cell.length_c   1.000
_cell.angle_alpha   90.00
_cell.angle_beta   90.00
_cell.angle_gamma   90.00
#
_symmetry.space_group_name_H-M   'P 1'
#
loop_
_entity.id
_entity.type
_entity.pdbx_description
1 polymer ?
#
loop_
_entity_poly.entity_id
_entity_poly.type
_entity_poly.pdbx_seq_one_letter_code
_entity_poly.pdbx_strand_id
1 'polypeptide(L)'
;MRSLTTSELGLILPGVGSPGPREQIQEKDDVFFTSVEGIENHVEIKTPKPNYDQARSSKRRILRIHAVRHAAGVNQLEVFVGMPYNPNGLLGEYQWPTTKYFLDLGRDIKVGREFWNHIGNSADTYDEILECFMTVASNRRSELVALLGGV
;
A
#
# COMPACT_ATOMS: atom_id res chain seq x y z
N MET A 1 5.64 -6.20 16.88
CA MET A 1 4.59 -5.20 17.17
C MET A 1 3.28 -5.79 16.66
N ARG A 2 2.29 -6.10 17.51
CA ARG A 2 1.01 -6.67 17.02
C ARG A 2 0.30 -5.60 16.18
N SER A 3 0.03 -5.89 14.90
CA SER A 3 -0.78 -5.00 14.07
C SER A 3 -2.15 -4.81 14.73
N LEU A 4 -2.49 -3.54 15.02
CA LEU A 4 -3.67 -3.16 15.81
C LEU A 4 -4.99 -3.64 15.19
N THR A 5 -5.05 -3.94 13.89
CA THR A 5 -6.25 -4.46 13.21
C THR A 5 -6.64 -5.87 13.69
N THR A 6 -5.70 -6.73 14.07
CA THR A 6 -6.02 -8.04 14.67
C THR A 6 -6.62 -7.87 16.06
N SER A 7 -6.12 -6.89 16.83
CA SER A 7 -6.68 -6.56 18.15
C SER A 7 -8.06 -5.91 18.05
N GLU A 8 -8.29 -5.03 17.06
CA GLU A 8 -9.60 -4.43 16.77
C GLU A 8 -10.63 -5.49 16.35
N LEU A 9 -10.26 -6.45 15.49
CA LEU A 9 -11.14 -7.59 15.17
C LEU A 9 -11.50 -8.39 16.42
N GLY A 10 -10.54 -8.62 17.32
CA GLY A 10 -10.79 -9.27 18.62
C GLY A 10 -11.76 -8.50 19.53
N LEU A 11 -11.90 -7.18 19.36
CA LEU A 11 -12.89 -6.36 20.08
C LEU A 11 -14.27 -6.38 19.42
N ILE A 12 -14.33 -6.51 18.09
CA ILE A 12 -15.58 -6.48 17.32
C ILE A 12 -16.27 -7.83 17.33
N LEU A 13 -15.52 -8.92 17.12
CA LEU A 13 -16.07 -10.27 16.98
C LEU A 13 -16.93 -10.75 18.17
N PRO A 14 -16.58 -10.46 19.45
CA PRO A 14 -17.42 -10.84 20.60
C PRO A 14 -18.81 -10.20 20.61
N GLY A 15 -18.98 -9.04 19.95
CA GLY A 15 -20.26 -8.32 19.88
C GLY A 15 -21.13 -8.72 18.68
N VAL A 16 -20.64 -9.59 17.80
CA VAL A 16 -21.41 -10.08 16.65
C VAL A 16 -22.38 -11.15 17.12
N GLY A 17 -23.69 -10.93 16.89
CA GLY A 17 -24.73 -11.92 17.13
C GLY A 17 -24.69 -13.07 16.11
N SER A 18 -25.83 -13.42 15.52
CA SER A 18 -25.87 -14.44 14.47
C SER A 18 -25.12 -13.96 13.21
N PRO A 19 -24.40 -14.85 12.50
CA PRO A 19 -23.78 -14.51 11.23
C PRO A 19 -24.82 -13.98 10.24
N GLY A 20 -24.55 -12.81 9.65
CA GLY A 20 -25.33 -12.29 8.54
C GLY A 20 -25.10 -13.08 7.24
N PRO A 21 -25.68 -12.62 6.11
CA PRO A 21 -25.43 -13.19 4.80
C PRO A 21 -23.92 -13.29 4.49
N ARG A 22 -23.50 -14.44 3.95
CA ARG A 22 -22.11 -14.66 3.52
C ARG A 22 -21.93 -14.21 2.08
N GLU A 23 -20.86 -13.47 1.83
CA GLU A 23 -20.42 -13.10 0.49
C GLU A 23 -19.18 -13.95 0.14
N GLN A 24 -19.13 -14.53 -1.06
CA GLN A 24 -17.86 -15.03 -1.59
C GLN A 24 -17.09 -13.85 -2.17
N ILE A 25 -15.91 -13.62 -1.63
CA ILE A 25 -15.06 -12.49 -2.00
C ILE A 25 -13.77 -13.05 -2.55
N GLN A 26 -13.32 -12.49 -3.67
CA GLN A 26 -11.99 -12.72 -4.22
C GLN A 26 -11.27 -11.37 -4.26
N GLU A 27 -10.15 -11.27 -3.56
CA GLU A 27 -9.24 -10.13 -3.61
C GLU A 27 -7.92 -10.62 -4.20
N LYS A 28 -7.34 -9.85 -5.12
CA LYS A 28 -6.03 -10.14 -5.73
C LYS A 28 -5.02 -9.13 -5.21
N ASP A 29 -3.85 -9.60 -4.81
CA ASP A 29 -2.70 -8.76 -4.47
C ASP A 29 -1.94 -8.35 -5.74
N ASP A 30 -1.49 -7.09 -5.80
CA ASP A 30 -0.49 -6.67 -6.78
C ASP A 30 0.88 -7.18 -6.37
N VAL A 31 1.16 -7.19 -5.06
CA VAL A 31 2.36 -7.80 -4.47
C VAL A 31 1.96 -8.58 -3.21
N PHE A 32 2.42 -9.81 -3.13
CA PHE A 32 2.34 -10.65 -1.94
C PHE A 32 3.72 -11.21 -1.61
N PHE A 33 4.12 -11.12 -0.34
CA PHE A 33 5.34 -11.76 0.15
C PHE A 33 5.26 -12.05 1.65
N THR A 34 6.09 -12.97 2.13
CA THR A 34 6.32 -13.18 3.56
C THR A 34 7.66 -12.56 3.92
N SER A 35 7.69 -11.67 4.92
CA SER A 35 8.94 -11.06 5.38
C SER A 35 9.84 -12.10 6.06
N VAL A 36 11.11 -11.72 6.30
CA VAL A 36 12.06 -12.58 7.02
C VAL A 36 11.63 -12.91 8.45
N GLU A 37 10.80 -12.05 9.04
CA GLU A 37 10.16 -12.25 10.36
C GLU A 37 8.91 -13.15 10.29
N GLY A 38 8.52 -13.63 9.10
CA GLY A 38 7.34 -14.48 8.92
C GLY A 38 6.03 -13.70 8.79
N ILE A 39 6.06 -12.40 8.53
CA ILE A 39 4.86 -11.56 8.41
C ILE A 39 4.34 -11.59 6.97
N GLU A 40 3.07 -11.96 6.78
CA GLU A 40 2.42 -11.88 5.47
C GLU A 40 2.18 -10.42 5.08
N ASN A 41 2.60 -10.03 3.89
CA ASN A 41 2.43 -8.67 3.35
C ASN A 41 1.53 -8.74 2.12
N HIS A 42 0.40 -8.04 2.18
CA HIS A 42 -0.61 -7.97 1.13
C HIS A 42 -0.72 -6.53 0.61
N VAL A 43 -0.34 -6.30 -0.64
CA VAL A 43 -0.21 -4.94 -1.18
C VAL A 43 -1.11 -4.72 -2.39
N GLU A 44 -1.84 -3.61 -2.35
CA GLU A 44 -2.47 -3.00 -3.53
C GLU A 44 -1.65 -1.77 -3.95
N ILE A 45 -1.23 -1.68 -5.21
CA ILE A 45 -0.51 -0.52 -5.73
C ILE A 45 -1.51 0.46 -6.35
N LYS A 46 -1.45 1.73 -5.92
CA LYS A 46 -2.30 2.81 -6.43
C LYS A 46 -1.49 4.02 -6.87
N THR A 47 -2.09 4.81 -7.75
CA THR A 47 -1.58 6.15 -8.03
C THR A 47 -1.69 7.04 -6.79
N PRO A 48 -0.83 8.06 -6.64
CA PRO A 48 -0.73 8.78 -5.37
C PRO A 48 -1.89 9.73 -5.05
N LYS A 49 -2.88 9.87 -5.94
CA LYS A 49 -4.00 10.80 -5.77
C LYS A 49 -5.34 10.07 -5.91
N PRO A 50 -5.65 9.10 -5.04
CA PRO A 50 -6.90 8.35 -5.15
C PRO A 50 -8.10 9.27 -4.88
N ASN A 51 -9.23 8.99 -5.53
CA ASN A 51 -10.50 9.63 -5.20
C ASN A 51 -11.17 8.93 -3.99
N TYR A 52 -12.31 9.45 -3.53
CA TYR A 52 -13.05 8.90 -2.37
C TYR A 52 -13.44 7.42 -2.55
N ASP A 53 -13.94 7.06 -3.72
CA ASP A 53 -14.39 5.68 -3.99
C ASP A 53 -13.22 4.70 -3.98
N GLN A 54 -12.08 5.11 -4.55
CA GLN A 54 -10.84 4.33 -4.53
C GLN A 54 -10.33 4.14 -3.09
N ALA A 55 -10.25 5.22 -2.30
CA ALA A 55 -9.79 5.12 -0.91
C ALA A 55 -10.72 4.25 -0.06
N ARG A 56 -12.04 4.38 -0.24
CA ARG A 56 -13.05 3.53 0.43
C ARG A 56 -12.93 2.07 0.00
N SER A 57 -12.70 1.82 -1.28
CA SER A 57 -12.51 0.47 -1.82
C SER A 57 -11.26 -0.18 -1.21
N SER A 58 -10.13 0.53 -1.17
CA SER A 58 -8.88 0.04 -0.58
C SER A 58 -9.04 -0.27 0.91
N LYS A 59 -9.72 0.58 1.69
CA LYS A 59 -9.99 0.28 3.11
C LYS A 59 -10.84 -0.98 3.27
N ARG A 60 -11.85 -1.16 2.43
CA ARG A 60 -12.69 -2.38 2.45
C ARG A 60 -11.87 -3.63 2.15
N ARG A 61 -10.97 -3.56 1.16
CA ARG A 61 -10.04 -4.64 0.82
C ARG A 61 -9.12 -4.98 1.99
N ILE A 62 -8.51 -3.98 2.63
CA ILE A 62 -7.67 -4.14 3.84
C ILE A 62 -8.42 -4.93 4.91
N LEU A 63 -9.65 -4.49 5.25
CA LEU A 63 -10.47 -5.14 6.28
C LEU A 63 -10.88 -6.57 5.89
N ARG A 64 -11.21 -6.81 4.62
CA ARG A 64 -11.58 -8.15 4.10
C ARG A 64 -10.42 -9.13 4.22
N ILE A 65 -9.22 -8.73 3.83
CA ILE A 65 -8.03 -9.58 3.95
C ILE A 65 -7.76 -9.89 5.41
N HIS A 66 -7.79 -8.88 6.30
CA HIS A 66 -7.65 -9.13 7.73
C HIS A 66 -8.70 -10.11 8.26
N ALA A 67 -9.97 -9.98 7.88
CA ALA A 67 -11.03 -10.90 8.33
C ALA A 67 -10.81 -12.34 7.83
N VAL A 68 -10.48 -12.53 6.55
CA VAL A 68 -10.27 -13.85 5.95
C VAL A 68 -9.01 -14.52 6.51
N ARG A 69 -7.90 -13.79 6.61
CA ARG A 69 -6.63 -14.33 7.13
C ARG A 69 -6.71 -14.64 8.62
N HIS A 70 -7.39 -13.78 9.40
CA HIS A 70 -7.63 -14.07 10.81
C HIS A 70 -8.47 -15.34 11.01
N ALA A 71 -9.53 -15.53 10.22
CA ALA A 71 -10.33 -16.76 10.25
C ALA A 71 -9.52 -18.02 9.86
N ALA A 72 -8.46 -17.86 9.07
CA ALA A 72 -7.50 -18.92 8.72
C ALA A 72 -6.37 -19.11 9.75
N GLY A 73 -6.41 -18.40 10.90
CA GLY A 73 -5.42 -18.51 11.97
C GLY A 73 -4.15 -17.68 11.77
N VAL A 74 -4.10 -16.82 10.74
CA VAL A 74 -2.97 -15.91 10.52
C VAL A 74 -3.14 -14.66 11.37
N ASN A 75 -2.21 -14.47 12.30
CA ASN A 75 -2.23 -13.36 13.26
C ASN A 75 -1.11 -12.33 13.05
N GLN A 76 -0.23 -12.57 12.08
CA GLN A 76 0.88 -11.68 11.74
C GLN A 76 0.83 -11.36 10.25
N LEU A 77 0.18 -10.24 9.95
CA LEU A 77 0.11 -9.74 8.58
C LEU A 77 0.05 -8.21 8.55
N GLU A 78 0.51 -7.66 7.45
CA GLU A 78 0.37 -6.28 7.05
C GLU A 78 -0.40 -6.21 5.73
N VAL A 79 -1.43 -5.38 5.70
CA VAL A 79 -2.25 -5.15 4.50
C VAL A 79 -2.31 -3.66 4.27
N PHE A 80 -1.76 -3.19 3.16
CA PHE A 80 -1.62 -1.76 2.90
C PHE A 80 -1.67 -1.42 1.41
N VAL A 81 -1.88 -0.13 1.14
CA VAL A 81 -1.80 0.46 -0.19
C VAL A 81 -0.38 1.00 -0.38
N GLY A 82 0.32 0.51 -1.41
CA GLY A 82 1.59 1.05 -1.85
C GLY A 82 1.39 2.19 -2.87
N MET A 83 1.97 3.36 -2.61
CA MET A 83 2.01 4.46 -3.56
C MET A 83 3.45 4.66 -4.05
N PRO A 84 3.74 4.54 -5.36
CA PRO A 84 5.12 4.54 -5.85
C PRO A 84 5.92 5.82 -5.57
N TYR A 85 5.25 6.97 -5.41
CA TYR A 85 5.90 8.26 -5.14
C TYR A 85 4.97 9.22 -4.40
N ASN A 86 5.55 10.22 -3.74
CA ASN A 86 4.81 11.33 -3.15
C ASN A 86 4.57 12.42 -4.22
N PRO A 87 3.31 12.79 -4.54
CA PRO A 87 3.03 13.81 -5.54
C PRO A 87 3.43 15.22 -5.09
N ASN A 88 3.66 15.43 -3.79
CA ASN A 88 4.22 16.68 -3.26
C ASN A 88 5.76 16.70 -3.39
N GLY A 89 6.38 15.63 -3.89
CA GLY A 89 7.83 15.52 -4.06
C GLY A 89 8.58 15.68 -2.73
N LEU A 90 9.70 16.39 -2.78
CA LEU A 90 10.52 16.75 -1.60
C LEU A 90 9.93 17.90 -0.78
N LEU A 91 8.83 18.50 -1.23
CA LEU A 91 8.29 19.75 -0.66
C LEU A 91 7.49 19.52 0.62
N GLY A 92 7.26 18.27 1.02
CA GLY A 92 6.61 17.96 2.28
C GLY A 92 6.01 16.56 2.31
N GLU A 93 5.38 16.24 3.44
CA GLU A 93 4.74 14.95 3.64
C GLU A 93 3.57 14.73 2.66
N TYR A 94 3.21 13.45 2.50
CA TYR A 94 2.03 13.08 1.75
C TYR A 94 0.76 13.53 2.50
N GLN A 95 -0.02 14.43 1.90
CA GLN A 95 -1.16 15.07 2.57
C GLN A 95 -2.43 15.11 1.69
N TRP A 96 -2.64 14.09 0.83
CA TRP A 96 -3.78 14.08 -0.09
C TRP A 96 -5.11 14.01 0.69
N PRO A 97 -6.06 14.95 0.50
CA PRO A 97 -7.22 15.04 1.39
C PRO A 97 -8.12 13.80 1.44
N THR A 98 -8.35 13.14 0.30
CA THR A 98 -9.28 12.00 0.21
C THR A 98 -8.80 10.76 0.95
N THR A 99 -7.49 10.54 1.09
CA THR A 99 -6.98 9.38 1.82
C THR A 99 -7.30 9.47 3.31
N LYS A 100 -7.25 10.68 3.89
CA LYS A 100 -7.48 10.93 5.31
C LYS A 100 -8.87 10.54 5.83
N TYR A 101 -9.84 10.34 4.95
CA TYR A 101 -11.19 9.95 5.33
C TYR A 101 -11.33 8.45 5.63
N PHE A 102 -10.53 7.62 4.99
CA PHE A 102 -10.69 6.16 5.04
C PHE A 102 -9.42 5.40 5.41
N LEU A 103 -8.25 6.02 5.20
CA LEU A 103 -6.96 5.36 5.25
C LEU A 103 -6.02 6.11 6.20
N ASP A 104 -5.41 5.38 7.11
CA ASP A 104 -4.45 5.90 8.07
C ASP A 104 -3.02 5.87 7.49
N LEU A 105 -2.36 7.02 7.46
CA LEU A 105 -0.99 7.14 6.94
C LEU A 105 0.01 6.35 7.80
N GLY A 106 0.97 5.69 7.16
CA GLY A 106 1.97 4.83 7.81
C GLY A 106 1.43 3.44 8.19
N ARG A 107 0.11 3.27 8.24
CA ARG A 107 -0.57 1.99 8.52
C ARG A 107 -1.21 1.39 7.27
N ASP A 108 -2.24 2.06 6.75
CA ASP A 108 -2.99 1.61 5.57
C ASP A 108 -2.32 2.06 4.27
N ILE A 109 -1.44 3.05 4.32
CA ILE A 109 -0.75 3.60 3.15
C ILE A 109 0.74 3.72 3.46
N LYS A 110 1.57 3.24 2.53
CA LYS A 110 3.01 3.51 2.46
C LYS A 110 3.30 4.26 1.16
N VAL A 111 4.09 5.33 1.23
CA VAL A 111 4.33 6.23 0.07
C VAL A 111 5.82 6.36 -0.24
N GLY A 112 6.18 6.22 -1.52
CA GLY A 112 7.53 6.43 -2.01
C GLY A 112 8.55 5.59 -1.24
N ARG A 113 9.48 6.27 -0.57
CA ARG A 113 10.52 5.63 0.24
C ARG A 113 9.98 4.62 1.24
N GLU A 114 8.89 4.95 1.96
CA GLU A 114 8.31 4.03 2.95
C GLU A 114 7.81 2.74 2.27
N PHE A 115 7.22 2.85 1.09
CA PHE A 115 6.72 1.69 0.35
C PHE A 115 7.85 0.83 -0.21
N TRP A 116 8.77 1.44 -0.96
CA TRP A 116 9.82 0.71 -1.66
C TRP A 116 10.83 0.09 -0.71
N ASN A 117 11.20 0.81 0.37
CA ASN A 117 12.12 0.29 1.36
C ASN A 117 11.52 -0.87 2.16
N HIS A 118 10.20 -0.85 2.39
CA HIS A 118 9.47 -1.92 3.05
C HIS A 118 9.49 -3.21 2.22
N ILE A 119 9.13 -3.13 0.93
CA ILE A 119 9.10 -4.33 0.08
C ILE A 119 10.49 -4.80 -0.35
N GLY A 120 11.45 -3.87 -0.47
CA GLY A 120 12.84 -4.19 -0.80
C GLY A 120 13.66 -4.69 0.40
N ASN A 121 13.10 -4.61 1.60
CA ASN A 121 13.78 -4.94 2.86
C ASN A 121 15.15 -4.24 2.98
N SER A 122 15.21 -2.97 2.58
CA SER A 122 16.44 -2.17 2.58
C SER A 122 16.10 -0.69 2.73
N ALA A 123 16.94 0.07 3.41
CA ALA A 123 16.79 1.52 3.55
C ALA A 123 17.05 2.29 2.25
N ASP A 124 17.65 1.62 1.26
CA ASP A 124 18.20 2.26 0.06
C ASP A 124 17.40 1.93 -1.22
N THR A 125 16.47 0.98 -1.17
CA THR A 125 15.72 0.51 -2.36
C THR A 125 15.09 1.63 -3.16
N TYR A 126 14.47 2.61 -2.50
CA TYR A 126 13.88 3.74 -3.20
C TYR A 126 14.89 4.57 -3.98
N ASP A 127 16.05 4.82 -3.39
CA ASP A 127 17.09 5.64 -4.00
C ASP A 127 17.79 4.88 -5.13
N GLU A 128 18.01 3.57 -4.99
CA GLU A 128 18.53 2.71 -6.05
C GLU A 128 17.61 2.69 -7.27
N ILE A 129 16.29 2.61 -7.04
CA ILE A 129 15.28 2.71 -8.12
C ILE A 129 15.36 4.08 -8.78
N LEU A 130 15.46 5.16 -8.00
CA LEU A 130 15.57 6.52 -8.54
C LEU A 130 16.86 6.70 -9.36
N GLU A 131 17.98 6.16 -8.90
CA GLU A 131 19.26 6.16 -9.61
C GLU A 131 19.15 5.41 -10.94
N CYS A 132 18.45 4.27 -10.99
CA CYS A 132 18.16 3.57 -12.23
C CYS A 132 17.40 4.46 -13.22
N PHE A 133 16.33 5.14 -12.77
CA PHE A 133 15.56 6.06 -13.60
C PHE A 133 16.43 7.23 -14.12
N MET A 134 17.25 7.82 -13.26
CA MET A 134 18.12 8.95 -13.62
C MET A 134 19.22 8.54 -14.59
N THR A 135 19.78 7.35 -14.43
CA THR A 135 20.79 6.78 -15.34
C THR A 135 20.22 6.58 -16.73
N VAL A 136 19.04 5.94 -16.84
CA VAL A 136 18.35 5.73 -18.12
C VAL A 136 17.97 7.06 -18.76
N ALA A 137 17.42 8.01 -17.98
CA ALA A 137 17.05 9.32 -18.47
C ALA A 137 18.25 10.13 -18.99
N SER A 138 19.39 10.05 -18.30
CA SER A 138 20.63 10.71 -18.72
C SER A 138 21.16 10.15 -20.02
N ASN A 139 21.18 8.81 -20.16
CA ASN A 139 21.65 8.14 -21.37
C ASN A 139 20.74 8.40 -22.59
N ARG A 140 19.46 8.67 -22.36
CA ARG A 140 18.46 8.93 -23.42
C ARG A 140 18.08 10.40 -23.53
N ARG A 141 18.84 11.32 -22.90
CA ARG A 141 18.49 12.74 -22.82
C ARG A 141 18.20 13.35 -24.19
N SER A 142 19.05 13.10 -25.18
CA SER A 142 18.91 13.64 -26.54
C SER A 142 17.58 13.22 -27.19
N GLU A 143 17.22 11.94 -27.04
CA GLU A 143 15.97 11.37 -27.54
C GLU A 143 14.75 11.95 -26.81
N LEU A 144 14.81 12.02 -25.48
CA LEU A 144 13.73 12.58 -24.65
C LEU A 144 13.49 14.06 -24.95
N VAL A 145 14.56 14.84 -25.14
CA VAL A 145 14.46 16.25 -25.54
C VAL A 145 13.85 16.38 -26.93
N ALA A 146 14.23 15.52 -27.89
CA ALA A 146 13.63 15.52 -29.22
C ALA A 146 12.12 15.18 -29.19
N LEU A 147 11.71 14.23 -28.34
CA LEU A 147 10.29 13.89 -28.14
C LEU A 147 9.48 15.05 -27.55
N LEU A 148 10.07 15.80 -26.61
CA LEU A 148 9.43 16.96 -25.98
C LEU A 148 9.46 18.22 -26.87
N GLY A 149 10.47 18.31 -27.75
CA GLY A 149 10.67 19.40 -28.69
C GLY A 149 9.96 19.20 -30.03
N GLY A 150 8.97 18.31 -30.10
CA GLY A 150 8.11 18.12 -31.28
C GLY A 150 7.17 19.31 -31.53
N VAL A 151 7.74 20.46 -31.88
CA VAL A 151 7.22 21.51 -32.76
C VAL A 151 8.35 21.91 -33.70
#